data_AF-A0A8C9IUF7-F1
#
_entry.id   AF-A0A8C9IUF7-F1
#
_cell.length_a   1.000
_cell.length_b   1.000
_cell.length_c   1.000
_cell.angle_alpha   90.00
_cell.angle_beta   90.00
_cell.angle_gamma   90.00
#
_symmetry.space_group_name_H-M   'P 1'
#
loop_
_entity.id
_entity.type
_entity.pdbx_description
1 polymer ?
#
loop_
_entity_poly.entity_id
_entity_poly.type
_entity_poly.pdbx_seq_one_letter_code
_entity_poly.pdbx_strand_id
1 'polypeptide(L)'
;MFDGIYQQSHLDLGPEFLNVCFWFVPPSLRGKQDSPDYHERLSKVAPVLKERMVKEGSMMIGYQPHGPRGNFFRVVVANPALTCADMDFLLNELERLGQDL
;
A
#
# COMPACT_ATOMS: atom_id res chain seq x y z
N MET A 1 -1.00 -4.96 -15.54
CA MET A 1 -0.11 -5.85 -14.77
C MET A 1 0.66 -4.93 -13.84
N PHE A 2 0.41 -5.01 -12.53
CA PHE A 2 0.57 -3.88 -11.60
C PHE A 2 2.04 -3.58 -11.23
N ASP A 3 2.65 -2.56 -11.84
CA ASP A 3 4.05 -2.14 -11.65
C ASP A 3 4.34 -1.36 -10.34
N GLY A 4 3.46 -1.46 -9.33
CA GLY A 4 3.53 -0.61 -8.12
C GLY A 4 3.18 -1.30 -6.80
N ILE A 5 2.75 -2.57 -6.85
CA ILE A 5 2.39 -3.36 -5.67
C ILE A 5 3.46 -4.43 -5.48
N TYR A 6 4.33 -4.23 -4.48
CA TYR A 6 5.19 -5.33 -4.02
C TYR A 6 4.36 -6.22 -3.10
N GLN A 7 3.80 -7.29 -3.68
CA GLN A 7 3.29 -8.41 -2.91
C GLN A 7 4.49 -9.30 -2.59
N GLN A 8 4.93 -9.30 -1.34
CA GLN A 8 6.08 -10.12 -0.98
C GLN A 8 5.68 -11.60 -0.98
N SER A 9 6.37 -12.37 -1.81
CA SER A 9 6.38 -13.85 -1.89
C SER A 9 6.95 -14.55 -0.64
N HIS A 10 6.89 -13.91 0.52
CA HIS A 10 7.25 -14.47 1.83
C HIS A 10 6.08 -14.45 2.83
N LEU A 11 4.87 -14.14 2.37
CA LEU A 11 3.67 -14.79 2.91
C LEU A 11 3.48 -16.09 2.11
N ASP A 12 4.14 -17.18 2.55
CA ASP A 12 3.82 -18.57 2.13
C ASP A 12 2.43 -19.02 2.65
N LEU A 13 1.68 -18.09 3.23
CA LEU A 13 0.28 -18.24 3.56
C LEU A 13 -0.41 -17.24 2.65
N GLY A 14 -1.15 -17.73 1.65
CA GLY A 14 -2.12 -16.90 0.93
C GLY A 14 -2.98 -16.09 1.93
N PRO A 15 -3.69 -15.04 1.48
CA PRO A 15 -4.37 -14.09 2.36
C PRO A 15 -4.98 -14.81 3.57
N GLU A 16 -4.41 -14.58 4.76
CA GLU A 16 -4.95 -15.14 5.98
C GLU A 16 -6.27 -14.40 6.22
N PHE A 17 -7.33 -14.99 5.69
CA PHE A 17 -8.69 -14.48 5.77
C PHE A 17 -8.90 -13.22 4.91
N LEU A 18 -9.58 -12.21 5.44
CA LEU A 18 -10.01 -11.02 4.70
C LEU A 18 -8.93 -9.91 4.63
N ASN A 19 -7.69 -10.19 5.04
CA ASN A 19 -6.62 -9.20 5.12
C ASN A 19 -5.72 -9.24 3.89
N VAL A 20 -5.63 -8.12 3.18
CA VAL A 20 -4.67 -7.90 2.09
C VAL A 20 -3.61 -6.91 2.58
N CYS A 21 -2.35 -7.37 2.61
CA CYS A 21 -1.21 -6.60 3.12
C CYS A 21 -0.23 -6.28 1.99
N PHE A 22 0.13 -5.01 1.80
CA PHE A 22 1.03 -4.61 0.72
C PHE A 22 1.76 -3.28 1.00
N TRP A 23 2.89 -3.08 0.33
CA TRP A 23 3.51 -1.76 0.19
C TRP A 23 3.11 -1.12 -1.14
N PHE A 24 2.81 0.16 -1.12
CA PHE A 24 2.77 0.98 -2.32
C PHE A 24 4.17 1.50 -2.61
N VAL A 25 4.73 1.17 -3.78
CA VAL A 25 6.03 1.68 -4.21
C VAL A 25 5.81 2.83 -5.19
N PRO A 26 6.09 4.08 -4.78
CA PRO A 26 5.84 5.24 -5.62
C PRO A 26 6.85 5.30 -6.77
N PRO A 27 6.55 6.05 -7.85
CA PRO A 27 7.41 6.12 -9.02
C PRO A 27 8.87 6.45 -8.70
N SER A 28 9.15 7.30 -7.69
CA SER A 28 10.52 7.68 -7.33
C SER A 28 11.37 6.54 -6.74
N LEU A 29 10.74 5.45 -6.27
CA LEU A 29 11.38 4.30 -5.62
C LEU A 29 11.39 3.03 -6.47
N ARG A 30 10.61 2.96 -7.56
CA ARG A 30 10.58 1.79 -8.44
C ARG A 30 11.98 1.53 -9.02
N GLY A 31 12.45 0.30 -8.92
CA GLY A 31 13.76 -0.13 -9.43
C GLY A 31 14.97 0.29 -8.57
N LYS A 32 14.75 0.79 -7.35
CA LYS A 32 15.82 1.25 -6.43
C LYS A 32 15.95 0.41 -5.16
N GLN A 33 15.57 -0.86 -5.22
CA GLN A 33 15.51 -1.75 -4.05
C GLN A 33 16.88 -2.00 -3.42
N ASP A 34 17.95 -1.92 -4.22
CA ASP A 34 19.34 -2.08 -3.77
C ASP A 34 19.90 -0.82 -3.09
N SER A 35 19.14 0.28 -3.06
CA SER A 35 19.60 1.51 -2.42
C SER A 35 19.60 1.34 -0.89
N PRO A 36 20.67 1.77 -0.18
CA PRO A 36 20.77 1.58 1.27
C PRO A 36 19.67 2.31 2.06
N ASP A 37 19.08 3.36 1.49
CA ASP A 37 18.00 4.15 2.08
C ASP A 37 16.60 3.70 1.62
N TYR A 38 16.49 2.65 0.78
CA TYR A 38 15.24 2.24 0.15
C TYR A 38 14.13 1.95 1.17
N HIS A 39 14.43 1.11 2.17
CA HIS A 39 13.44 0.75 3.20
C HIS A 39 13.07 1.92 4.09
N GLU A 40 14.01 2.82 4.40
CA GLU A 40 13.74 4.02 5.18
C GLU A 40 12.77 4.93 4.41
N ARG A 41 13.04 5.17 3.12
CA ARG A 41 12.18 5.99 2.26
C ARG A 41 10.82 5.35 2.05
N LEU A 42 10.77 4.04 1.77
CA LEU A 42 9.53 3.29 1.61
C LEU A 42 8.67 3.35 2.89
N SER A 43 9.28 3.30 4.08
CA SER A 43 8.55 3.39 5.35
C SER A 43 7.79 4.71 5.54
N LYS A 44 8.22 5.80 4.87
CA LYS A 44 7.60 7.12 4.94
C LYS A 44 6.39 7.25 4.00
N VAL A 45 6.25 6.36 3.02
CA VAL A 45 5.20 6.42 1.98
C VAL A 45 3.80 6.24 2.58
N ALA A 46 3.57 5.19 3.36
CA ALA A 46 2.23 4.90 3.90
C ALA A 46 1.68 6.00 4.82
N PRO A 47 2.46 6.61 5.74
CA PRO A 47 2.02 7.79 6.49
C PRO A 47 1.59 8.97 5.62
N VAL A 48 2.38 9.31 4.58
CA VAL A 48 2.07 10.44 3.68
C VAL A 48 0.79 10.19 2.90
N LEU A 49 0.63 8.99 2.34
CA LEU A 49 -0.58 8.60 1.65
C LEU A 49 -1.80 8.57 2.57
N LYS A 50 -1.66 8.09 3.81
CA LYS A 50 -2.74 8.12 4.81
C LYS A 50 -3.21 9.54 5.08
N GLU A 51 -2.27 10.48 5.24
CA GLU A 51 -2.61 11.89 5.44
C GLU A 51 -3.40 12.45 4.27
N ARG A 52 -2.97 12.17 3.04
CA ARG A 52 -3.65 12.61 1.81
C ARG A 52 -5.07 12.03 1.70
N MET A 53 -5.22 10.72 1.95
CA MET A 53 -6.52 10.05 1.99
C MET A 53 -7.49 10.69 2.99
N VAL A 54 -7.01 11.01 4.20
CA VAL A 54 -7.82 11.62 5.25
C VAL A 54 -8.24 13.04 4.88
N LYS A 55 -7.34 13.82 4.27
CA LYS A 55 -7.64 15.19 3.82
C LYS A 55 -8.63 15.24 2.66
N GLU A 56 -8.51 14.32 1.70
CA GLU A 56 -9.44 14.21 0.57
C GLU A 56 -10.80 13.64 1.01
N GLY A 57 -10.80 12.71 1.96
CA GLY A 57 -12.01 12.01 2.41
C GLY A 57 -12.53 10.97 1.40
N SER A 58 -11.72 10.61 0.39
CA SER A 58 -12.10 9.69 -0.69
C SER A 58 -12.03 8.21 -0.27
N MET A 59 -11.08 7.85 0.59
CA MET A 59 -10.96 6.50 1.16
C MET A 59 -10.22 6.51 2.48
N MET A 60 -10.25 5.40 3.21
CA MET A 60 -9.47 5.25 4.44
C MET A 60 -9.01 3.82 4.66
N ILE A 61 -7.70 3.59 4.49
CA ILE A 61 -7.05 2.31 4.81
C ILE A 61 -6.07 2.46 5.97
N GLY A 62 -5.84 1.37 6.71
CA GLY A 62 -4.86 1.34 7.80
C GLY A 62 -3.46 1.01 7.30
N TYR A 63 -2.44 1.49 8.03
CA TYR A 63 -1.06 1.02 7.86
C TYR A 63 -0.46 0.69 9.22
N GLN A 64 0.58 -0.14 9.22
CA GLN A 64 1.31 -0.52 10.42
C GLN A 64 2.76 -0.89 10.08
N PRO A 65 3.71 -0.77 11.02
CA PRO A 65 5.08 -1.21 10.79
C PRO A 65 5.19 -2.73 10.72
N HIS A 66 6.07 -3.26 9.87
CA HIS A 66 6.46 -4.66 9.84
C HIS A 66 7.95 -4.85 10.05
N GLY A 67 8.36 -4.95 11.31
CA GLY A 67 9.77 -5.14 11.69
C GLY A 67 10.69 -4.14 10.96
N PRO A 68 11.83 -4.58 10.39
CA PRO A 68 12.76 -3.69 9.70
C PRO A 68 12.27 -3.20 8.33
N ARG A 69 11.14 -3.71 7.81
CA ARG A 69 10.66 -3.43 6.44
C ARG A 69 9.78 -2.18 6.36
N GLY A 70 9.52 -1.52 7.49
CA GLY A 70 8.78 -0.25 7.55
C GLY A 70 7.25 -0.41 7.48
N ASN A 71 6.57 0.70 7.19
CA ASN A 71 5.11 0.76 7.17
C ASN A 71 4.51 0.15 5.90
N PHE A 72 3.51 -0.71 6.05
CA PHE A 72 2.73 -1.31 4.96
C PHE A 72 1.23 -1.10 5.19
N PHE A 73 0.44 -1.16 4.13
CA PHE A 73 -1.01 -1.08 4.20
C PHE A 73 -1.64 -2.42 4.52
N ARG A 74 -2.69 -2.40 5.34
CA ARG A 74 -3.56 -3.55 5.62
C ARG A 74 -5.01 -3.19 5.27
N VAL A 75 -5.54 -3.83 4.24
CA VAL A 75 -6.93 -3.71 3.81
C VAL A 75 -7.71 -4.91 4.35
N VAL A 76 -8.82 -4.66 5.02
CA VAL A 76 -9.71 -5.71 5.55
C VAL A 76 -10.98 -5.73 4.71
N VAL A 77 -11.14 -6.76 3.89
CA VAL A 77 -12.28 -6.95 2.98
C VAL A 77 -13.43 -7.64 3.75
N ALA A 78 -13.97 -6.97 4.75
CA ALA A 78 -15.03 -7.53 5.61
C ALA A 78 -16.43 -6.99 5.32
N ASN A 79 -16.53 -5.88 4.59
CA ASN A 79 -17.82 -5.29 4.27
C ASN A 79 -18.46 -6.03 3.08
N PRO A 80 -19.63 -6.68 3.25
CA PRO A 80 -20.31 -7.39 2.17
C PRO A 80 -20.80 -6.47 1.03
N ALA A 81 -20.84 -5.16 1.26
CA ALA A 81 -21.15 -4.18 0.22
C ALA A 81 -19.96 -3.85 -0.69
N LEU A 82 -18.74 -4.33 -0.37
CA LEU A 82 -17.57 -4.12 -1.22
C LEU A 82 -17.73 -4.87 -2.55
N THR A 83 -17.44 -4.15 -3.62
CA THR A 83 -17.43 -4.65 -4.98
C THR A 83 -16.00 -4.68 -5.52
N CYS A 84 -15.79 -5.35 -6.65
CA CYS A 84 -14.51 -5.28 -7.36
C CYS A 84 -14.15 -3.84 -7.75
N ALA A 85 -15.16 -3.01 -8.07
CA ALA A 85 -14.95 -1.61 -8.42
C ALA A 85 -14.41 -0.79 -7.25
N ASP A 86 -14.77 -1.11 -6.00
CA ASP A 86 -14.20 -0.46 -4.81
C ASP A 86 -12.72 -0.82 -4.62
N MET A 87 -12.35 -2.06 -4.96
CA MET A 87 -10.94 -2.50 -4.93
C MET A 87 -10.13 -1.83 -6.05
N ASP A 88 -10.71 -1.71 -7.25
CA ASP A 88 -10.09 -0.97 -8.35
C ASP A 88 -9.92 0.51 -7.98
N PHE A 89 -10.94 1.13 -7.38
CA PHE A 89 -10.89 2.50 -6.88
C PHE A 89 -9.76 2.67 -5.86
N LEU A 90 -9.63 1.76 -4.90
CA LEU A 90 -8.58 1.80 -3.88
C LEU A 90 -7.18 1.82 -4.51
N LEU A 91 -6.92 0.97 -5.51
CA LEU A 91 -5.63 0.92 -6.21
C LEU A 91 -5.37 2.20 -7.02
N ASN A 92 -6.37 2.64 -7.79
CA ASN A 92 -6.28 3.85 -8.60
C ASN A 92 -6.06 5.10 -7.73
N GLU A 93 -6.73 5.18 -6.59
CA GLU A 93 -6.62 6.30 -5.67
C GLU A 93 -5.25 6.32 -4.97
N LEU A 94 -4.68 5.16 -4.64
CA LEU A 94 -3.30 5.06 -4.16
C LEU A 94 -2.30 5.55 -5.21
N GLU A 95 -2.46 5.13 -6.47
CA GLU A 95 -1.61 5.60 -7.57
C GLU A 95 -1.72 7.11 -7.77
N ARG A 96 -2.94 7.66 -7.79
CA ARG A 96 -3.18 9.10 -7.92
C ARG A 96 -2.58 9.90 -6.77
N LEU A 97 -2.78 9.44 -5.53
CA LEU A 97 -2.27 10.11 -4.34
C LEU A 97 -0.76 9.94 -4.16
N GLY A 98 -0.14 8.96 -4.83
CA GLY A 98 1.28 8.64 -4.68
C GLY A 98 2.14 8.95 -5.90
N GLN A 99 1.58 9.53 -6.95
CA GLN A 99 2.26 9.74 -8.23
C GLN A 99 3.50 10.67 -8.14
N ASP A 100 3.49 11.60 -7.20
CA ASP A 100 4.55 12.60 -6.95
C ASP A 100 5.48 12.21 -5.79
N LEU A 101 5.34 11.00 -5.27
CA LEU A 101 6.18 10.45 -4.20
C LEU A 101 7.43 9.73 -4.73
#